data_AF-M4C6H6-F1
#
_entry.id   AF-M4C6H6-F1
#
_cell.length_a   1.000
_cell.length_b   1.000
_cell.length_c   1.000
_cell.angle_alpha   90.00
_cell.angle_beta   90.00
_cell.angle_gamma   90.00
#
_symmetry.space_group_name_H-M   'P 1'
#
loop_
_entity.id
_entity.type
_entity.pdbx_description
1 polymer ?
#
loop_
_entity_poly.entity_id
_entity_poly.type
_entity_poly.pdbx_seq_one_letter_code
_entity_poly.pdbx_strand_id
1 'polypeptide(L)'
;MPKERFNMSPYHPLPLTLKDQRTLLELESDLVEDTFQKYEKFVLSNSQVNLARWKHIKSKDDLHIYVKRTKGSKGKQTGQCCRSPEEECTGTLKPVVLSVGTFTGQLDDLMYGTVNPTDDIMQVKASYVHDYSDGAVLATLVKPTPADPFRSVTVKWLQIDLPLSYTKLIKDRDFLCLEASGILHFANGGEGWLPDAALN
;
A
#
# COMPACT_ATOMS: atom_id res chain seq x y z
N MET A 1 25.76 0.30 18.02
CA MET A 1 25.80 1.50 17.19
C MET A 1 24.43 1.64 16.53
N PRO A 2 23.77 2.80 16.57
CA PRO A 2 22.56 3.00 15.78
C PRO A 2 22.94 2.82 14.31
N LYS A 3 22.20 1.99 13.57
CA LYS A 3 22.28 2.01 12.10
C LYS A 3 21.82 3.40 11.68
N GLU A 4 22.63 4.15 10.95
CA GLU A 4 22.16 5.37 10.29
C GLU A 4 21.02 4.96 9.35
N ARG A 5 19.79 5.37 9.67
CA ARG A 5 18.61 5.18 8.81
C ARG A 5 18.63 6.29 7.75
N PHE A 6 18.33 5.96 6.49
CA PHE A 6 18.34 6.89 5.36
C PHE A 6 19.69 7.57 5.11
N ASN A 7 20.73 6.78 4.84
CA ASN A 7 21.91 7.33 4.16
C ASN A 7 21.66 7.33 2.65
N MET A 8 22.43 8.12 1.88
CA MET A 8 22.29 8.28 0.42
C MET A 8 21.77 7.01 -0.27
N SER A 9 20.65 7.15 -1.01
CA SER A 9 20.03 6.05 -1.77
C SER A 9 21.09 5.17 -2.44
N PRO A 10 21.07 3.84 -2.24
CA PRO A 10 21.99 2.95 -2.92
C PRO A 10 21.72 2.88 -4.43
N TYR A 11 20.59 3.41 -4.89
CA TYR A 11 20.19 3.48 -6.29
C TYR A 11 20.30 4.90 -6.83
N HIS A 12 20.75 5.01 -8.07
CA HIS A 12 20.68 6.25 -8.83
C HIS A 12 19.23 6.60 -9.19
N PRO A 13 18.93 7.88 -9.49
CA PRO A 13 17.66 8.27 -10.09
C PRO A 13 17.36 7.37 -11.30
N LEU A 14 16.10 6.96 -11.44
CA LEU A 14 15.65 6.06 -12.50
C LEU A 14 15.26 6.90 -13.73
N PRO A 15 16.07 6.93 -14.81
CA PRO A 15 15.69 7.63 -16.03
C PRO A 15 14.54 6.89 -16.70
N LEU A 16 13.40 7.54 -16.84
CA LEU A 16 12.22 6.99 -17.51
C LEU A 16 12.03 7.62 -18.88
N THR A 17 11.82 6.80 -19.90
CA THR A 17 11.44 7.31 -21.22
C THR A 17 10.01 7.86 -21.18
N LEU A 18 9.63 8.70 -22.15
CA LEU A 18 8.24 9.18 -22.27
C LEU A 18 7.23 8.03 -22.43
N LYS A 19 7.66 6.91 -23.03
CA LYS A 19 6.84 5.71 -23.16
C LYS A 19 6.61 5.06 -21.80
N ASP A 20 7.67 4.88 -21.01
CA ASP A 20 7.58 4.26 -19.69
C ASP A 20 6.75 5.11 -18.73
N GLN A 21 6.94 6.44 -18.76
CA GLN A 21 6.12 7.37 -17.97
C GLN A 21 4.64 7.24 -18.31
N ARG A 22 4.29 7.16 -19.60
CA ARG A 22 2.90 6.96 -20.03
C ARG A 22 2.34 5.65 -19.52
N THR A 23 3.06 4.54 -19.69
CA THR A 23 2.62 3.21 -19.23
C THR A 23 2.41 3.18 -17.72
N LEU A 24 3.28 3.83 -16.94
CA LEU A 24 3.12 3.93 -15.48
C LEU A 24 1.93 4.79 -15.08
N LEU A 25 1.62 5.86 -15.81
CA LEU A 25 0.43 6.68 -15.57
C LEU A 25 -0.87 5.96 -15.96
N GLU A 26 -0.86 5.18 -17.05
CA GLU A 26 -1.99 4.31 -17.40
C GLU A 26 -2.24 3.26 -16.30
N LEU A 27 -1.17 2.64 -15.80
CA LEU A 27 -1.24 1.69 -14.69
C LEU A 27 -1.79 2.35 -13.41
N GLU A 28 -1.35 3.57 -13.08
CA GLU A 28 -1.88 4.34 -11.96
C GLU A 28 -3.39 4.56 -12.09
N SER A 29 -3.84 5.03 -13.25
CA SER A 29 -5.27 5.27 -13.51
C SER A 29 -6.10 4.01 -13.34
N ASP A 30 -5.65 2.87 -13.88
CA ASP A 30 -6.37 1.60 -13.79
C ASP A 30 -6.51 1.11 -12.34
N LEU A 31 -5.46 1.27 -11.53
CA LEU A 31 -5.42 0.84 -10.14
C LEU A 31 -6.24 1.74 -9.21
N VAL A 32 -6.19 3.05 -9.47
CA VAL A 32 -7.02 4.05 -8.80
C VAL A 32 -8.50 3.75 -9.05
N GLU A 33 -8.88 3.52 -10.31
CA GLU A 33 -10.26 3.22 -10.70
C GLU A 33 -10.77 1.91 -10.06
N ASP A 34 -10.01 0.82 -10.14
CA ASP A 34 -10.38 -0.46 -9.53
C ASP A 34 -10.50 -0.36 -7.99
N THR A 35 -9.62 0.41 -7.34
CA THR A 35 -9.68 0.63 -5.89
C THR A 35 -10.87 1.50 -5.51
N PHE A 36 -11.13 2.57 -6.27
CA PHE A 36 -12.24 3.49 -6.03
C PHE A 36 -13.58 2.79 -6.17
N GLN A 37 -13.78 1.96 -7.20
CA GLN A 37 -15.02 1.19 -7.37
C GLN A 37 -15.26 0.22 -6.20
N LYS A 38 -14.21 -0.36 -5.61
CA LYS A 38 -14.33 -1.21 -4.41
C LYS A 38 -14.71 -0.39 -3.18
N TYR A 39 -14.09 0.78 -3.02
CA TYR A 39 -14.37 1.70 -1.93
C TYR A 39 -15.79 2.25 -2.00
N GLU A 40 -16.25 2.71 -3.17
CA GLU A 40 -17.60 3.22 -3.39
C GLU A 40 -18.66 2.16 -3.05
N LYS A 41 -18.50 0.92 -3.54
CA LYS A 41 -19.38 -0.21 -3.18
C LYS A 41 -19.40 -0.45 -1.67
N PHE A 42 -18.29 -0.29 -0.99
CA PHE A 42 -18.20 -0.44 0.46
C PHE A 42 -18.95 0.69 1.20
N VAL A 43 -18.73 1.94 0.80
CA VAL A 43 -19.43 3.11 1.36
C VAL A 43 -20.94 3.01 1.15
N LEU A 44 -21.39 2.67 -0.07
CA LEU A 44 -22.80 2.43 -0.40
C LEU A 44 -23.43 1.29 0.40
N SER A 45 -22.63 0.37 0.93
CA SER A 45 -23.08 -0.67 1.88
C SER A 45 -23.09 -0.21 3.34
N ASN A 46 -23.18 1.10 3.60
CA ASN A 46 -23.09 1.73 4.91
C ASN A 46 -21.79 1.36 5.66
N SER A 47 -20.70 1.17 4.91
CA SER A 47 -19.39 0.79 5.42
C SER A 47 -19.40 -0.49 6.29
N GLN A 48 -20.31 -1.42 6.02
CA GLN A 48 -20.44 -2.66 6.78
C GLN A 48 -19.49 -3.74 6.27
N VAL A 49 -18.66 -4.28 7.17
CA VAL A 49 -17.73 -5.35 6.83
C VAL A 49 -18.47 -6.69 6.75
N ASN A 50 -18.47 -7.32 5.57
CA ASN A 50 -19.01 -8.67 5.40
C ASN A 50 -18.15 -9.71 6.14
N LEU A 51 -18.59 -10.09 7.34
CA LEU A 51 -17.90 -11.05 8.22
C LEU A 51 -17.90 -12.49 7.71
N ALA A 52 -18.61 -12.85 6.63
CA ALA A 52 -18.45 -14.15 5.96
C ALA A 52 -17.23 -14.14 5.03
N ARG A 53 -16.93 -12.99 4.43
CA ARG A 53 -15.76 -12.79 3.55
C ARG A 53 -14.50 -12.37 4.33
N TRP A 54 -14.65 -11.57 5.38
CA TRP A 54 -13.55 -10.97 6.12
C TRP A 54 -13.45 -11.56 7.54
N LYS A 55 -12.24 -11.97 7.93
CA LYS A 55 -11.94 -12.41 9.29
C LYS A 55 -11.27 -11.26 10.04
N HIS A 56 -11.85 -10.85 11.16
CA HIS A 56 -11.22 -9.87 12.06
C HIS A 56 -9.93 -10.42 12.66
N ILE A 57 -8.88 -9.59 12.71
CA ILE A 57 -7.54 -9.97 13.21
C ILE A 57 -7.15 -9.15 14.43
N LYS A 58 -7.41 -7.83 14.40
CA LYS A 58 -6.98 -6.92 15.46
C LYS A 58 -7.85 -5.68 15.48
N SER A 59 -8.04 -5.12 16.67
CA SER A 59 -8.55 -3.76 16.85
C SER A 59 -7.52 -2.95 17.65
N LYS A 60 -7.44 -1.66 17.37
CA LYS A 60 -6.76 -0.67 18.21
C LYS A 60 -7.55 0.63 18.10
N ASP A 61 -8.01 1.16 19.23
CA ASP A 61 -8.91 2.32 19.26
C ASP A 61 -10.11 2.07 18.33
N ASP A 62 -10.49 3.04 17.49
CA ASP A 62 -11.56 2.91 16.49
C ASP A 62 -11.11 2.19 15.20
N LEU A 63 -9.86 1.73 15.10
CA LEU A 63 -9.34 1.04 13.92
C LEU A 63 -9.49 -0.48 14.05
N HIS A 64 -10.19 -1.08 13.09
CA HIS A 64 -10.43 -2.52 12.99
C HIS A 64 -9.77 -3.10 11.73
N ILE A 65 -8.97 -4.14 11.91
CA ILE A 65 -8.20 -4.79 10.84
C ILE A 65 -8.78 -6.18 10.56
N TYR A 66 -9.05 -6.44 9.29
CA TYR A 66 -9.60 -7.68 8.78
C TYR A 66 -8.72 -8.25 7.66
N VAL A 67 -8.66 -9.58 7.56
CA VAL A 67 -8.03 -10.28 6.43
C VAL A 67 -9.09 -11.00 5.60
N LYS A 68 -8.96 -10.97 4.28
CA LYS A 68 -9.85 -11.69 3.37
C LYS A 68 -9.69 -13.19 3.61
N ARG A 69 -10.79 -13.90 3.84
CA ARG A 69 -10.75 -15.37 3.90
C ARG A 69 -10.43 -15.91 2.51
N THR A 70 -9.39 -16.74 2.42
CA THR A 70 -9.13 -17.56 1.23
C THR A 70 -10.14 -18.70 1.19
N LYS A 71 -10.83 -18.90 0.06
CA LYS A 71 -11.70 -20.05 -0.12
C LYS A 71 -10.83 -21.22 -0.64
N GLY A 72 -10.44 -22.12 0.27
CA GLY A 72 -9.69 -23.37 0.00
C GLY A 72 -8.54 -23.55 0.99
N SER A 73 -8.45 -24.59 1.85
CA SER A 73 -8.98 -25.95 1.79
C SER A 73 -9.58 -26.36 3.14
N LYS A 74 -10.87 -26.72 3.18
CA LYS A 74 -11.38 -27.66 4.18
C LYS A 74 -10.93 -29.06 3.76
N GLY A 75 -9.64 -29.32 3.85
CA GLY A 75 -9.04 -30.64 3.65
C GLY A 75 -8.48 -31.08 4.99
N LYS A 76 -9.02 -32.17 5.55
CA LYS A 76 -8.47 -32.85 6.72
C LYS A 76 -6.96 -33.01 6.54
N GLN A 77 -6.20 -32.63 7.57
CA GLN A 77 -4.84 -33.14 7.72
C GLN A 77 -4.93 -34.66 7.92
N THR A 78 -4.81 -35.40 6.82
CA THR A 78 -4.34 -36.78 6.81
C THR A 78 -3.48 -36.89 5.56
N GLY A 79 -2.19 -37.11 5.77
CA GLY A 79 -1.20 -37.06 4.71
C GLY A 79 -1.50 -38.02 3.57
N GLN A 80 -1.16 -37.62 2.35
CA GLN A 80 -0.48 -38.42 1.33
C GLN A 80 -0.29 -37.58 0.05
N CYS A 81 0.91 -37.63 -0.52
CA CYS A 81 1.24 -37.16 -1.87
C CYS A 81 0.31 -37.76 -2.93
N CYS A 82 -0.06 -36.95 -3.94
CA CYS A 82 -0.25 -37.24 -5.38
C CYS A 82 -0.99 -36.04 -6.00
N ARG A 83 -0.32 -35.17 -6.78
CA ARG A 83 -0.22 -35.19 -8.26
C ARG A 83 -1.57 -35.22 -8.99
N SER A 84 -1.99 -34.05 -9.46
CA SER A 84 -2.67 -33.89 -10.75
C SER A 84 -1.93 -32.79 -11.54
N PRO A 85 -1.56 -33.02 -12.81
CA PRO A 85 -1.14 -31.95 -13.70
C PRO A 85 -2.40 -31.23 -14.21
N GLU A 86 -2.33 -29.91 -14.40
CA GLU A 86 -3.29 -29.03 -15.13
C GLU A 86 -3.96 -27.90 -14.33
N GLU A 87 -3.63 -27.70 -13.05
CA GLU A 87 -3.80 -26.37 -12.44
C GLU A 87 -2.42 -25.82 -12.08
N GLU A 88 -2.03 -24.77 -12.79
CA GLU A 88 -0.85 -23.99 -12.53
C GLU A 88 -0.97 -23.41 -11.12
N CYS A 89 -0.43 -24.15 -10.15
CA CYS A 89 -0.24 -23.73 -8.77
C CYS A 89 0.69 -22.52 -8.73
N THR A 90 0.16 -21.34 -9.05
CA THR A 90 0.79 -20.05 -8.79
C THR A 90 0.72 -19.81 -7.27
N GLY A 91 1.61 -20.51 -6.58
CA GLY A 91 1.79 -20.44 -5.14
C GLY A 91 2.23 -19.04 -4.71
N THR A 92 1.27 -18.26 -4.20
CA THR A 92 1.29 -17.51 -2.93
C THR A 92 0.04 -16.64 -2.95
N LEU A 93 -1.03 -17.04 -2.26
CA LEU A 93 -2.20 -16.18 -2.08
C LEU A 93 -1.75 -14.96 -1.26
N LYS A 94 -1.48 -13.82 -1.93
CA LYS A 94 -1.17 -12.56 -1.26
C LYS A 94 -2.32 -12.21 -0.30
N PRO A 95 -2.07 -12.05 1.01
CA PRO A 95 -3.13 -11.74 1.95
C PRO A 95 -3.67 -10.34 1.66
N VAL A 96 -4.98 -10.24 1.42
CA VAL A 96 -5.66 -8.95 1.28
C VAL A 96 -6.14 -8.51 2.66
N VAL A 97 -5.73 -7.33 3.09
CA VAL A 97 -6.12 -6.72 4.37
C VAL A 97 -7.10 -5.57 4.10
N LEU A 98 -8.09 -5.42 4.98
CA LEU A 98 -9.02 -4.30 5.01
C LEU A 98 -8.96 -3.68 6.40
N SER A 99 -8.71 -2.38 6.45
CA SER A 99 -8.73 -1.59 7.68
C SER A 99 -9.90 -0.63 7.62
N VAL A 100 -10.73 -0.63 8.67
CA VAL A 100 -11.91 0.24 8.78
C VAL A 100 -11.90 0.89 10.14
N GLY A 101 -12.12 2.20 10.19
CA GLY A 101 -12.18 2.93 11.45
C GLY A 101 -12.41 4.41 11.24
N THR A 102 -12.41 5.13 12.36
CA THR A 102 -12.51 6.59 12.42
C THR A 102 -11.24 7.19 13.02
N PHE A 103 -10.94 8.42 12.60
CA PHE A 103 -9.81 9.20 13.10
C PHE A 103 -10.34 10.57 13.53
N THR A 104 -9.79 11.11 14.63
CA THR A 104 -10.12 12.46 15.11
C THR A 104 -9.13 13.46 14.52
N GLY A 105 -9.59 14.36 13.65
CA GLY A 105 -8.76 15.39 13.04
C GLY A 105 -9.35 15.86 11.71
N GLN A 106 -8.60 16.69 11.00
CA GLN A 106 -8.97 17.08 9.63
C GLN A 106 -8.39 16.08 8.63
N LEU A 107 -9.08 15.91 7.49
CA LEU A 107 -8.58 15.06 6.41
C LEU A 107 -7.22 15.59 5.92
N ASP A 108 -7.11 16.90 5.71
CA ASP A 108 -5.88 17.55 5.25
C ASP A 108 -4.67 17.24 6.13
N ASP A 109 -4.84 17.21 7.46
CA ASP A 109 -3.76 16.86 8.39
C ASP A 109 -3.26 15.43 8.16
N LEU A 110 -4.18 14.49 7.93
CA LEU A 110 -3.85 13.10 7.60
C LEU A 110 -3.15 13.01 6.24
N MET A 111 -3.60 13.79 5.26
CA MET A 111 -3.03 13.84 3.92
C MET A 111 -1.58 14.32 3.95
N TYR A 112 -1.31 15.46 4.60
CA TYR A 112 0.04 16.00 4.75
C TYR A 112 0.96 15.08 5.57
N GLY A 113 0.41 14.34 6.52
CA GLY A 113 1.15 13.33 7.28
C GLY A 113 1.50 12.07 6.47
N THR A 114 0.84 11.84 5.33
CA THR A 114 1.01 10.63 4.51
C THR A 114 1.83 10.89 3.25
N VAL A 115 1.56 11.99 2.54
CA VAL A 115 2.17 12.34 1.25
C VAL A 115 3.66 12.63 1.42
N ASN A 116 4.52 11.81 0.81
CA ASN A 116 5.97 11.92 0.93
C ASN A 116 6.71 11.80 -0.43
N PRO A 117 6.55 12.79 -1.33
CA PRO A 117 6.97 12.69 -2.73
C PRO A 117 8.47 12.91 -2.97
N THR A 118 9.23 13.25 -1.94
CA THR A 118 10.67 13.55 -2.02
C THR A 118 11.42 12.81 -0.92
N ASP A 119 12.72 12.61 -1.10
CA ASP A 119 13.59 11.92 -0.13
C ASP A 119 13.56 12.60 1.24
N ASP A 120 13.65 13.93 1.29
CA ASP A 120 13.62 14.69 2.54
C ASP A 120 12.30 14.47 3.31
N ILE A 121 11.16 14.55 2.62
CA ILE A 121 9.84 14.36 3.24
C ILE A 121 9.67 12.89 3.66
N MET A 122 10.18 11.94 2.87
CA MET A 122 10.15 10.52 3.20
C MET A 122 10.98 10.21 4.44
N GLN A 123 12.16 10.82 4.59
CA GLN A 123 12.98 10.70 5.79
C GLN A 123 12.25 11.27 7.02
N VAL A 124 11.57 12.40 6.86
CA VAL A 124 10.72 12.98 7.91
C VAL A 124 9.59 12.00 8.29
N LYS A 125 8.86 11.44 7.31
CA LYS A 125 7.80 10.42 7.54
C LYS A 125 8.32 9.22 8.33
N ALA A 126 9.43 8.64 7.91
CA ALA A 126 10.01 7.47 8.55
C ALA A 126 10.46 7.73 10.01
N SER A 127 10.79 8.98 10.34
CA SER A 127 11.20 9.37 11.69
C SER A 127 10.09 9.27 12.74
N TYR A 128 8.81 9.31 12.35
CA TYR A 128 7.68 9.20 13.28
C TYR A 128 6.71 8.04 12.99
N VAL A 129 6.60 7.56 11.74
CA VAL A 129 5.73 6.41 11.41
C VAL A 129 6.41 5.07 11.70
N HIS A 130 7.71 4.98 11.44
CA HIS A 130 8.51 3.76 11.59
C HIS A 130 7.99 2.56 10.76
N ASP A 131 7.48 2.81 9.56
CA ASP A 131 6.92 1.84 8.62
C ASP A 131 7.98 1.18 7.70
N TYR A 132 9.08 1.86 7.41
CA TYR A 132 10.24 1.33 6.67
C TYR A 132 11.56 1.78 7.30
N SER A 133 12.63 0.99 7.10
CA SER A 133 13.97 1.30 7.63
C SER A 133 14.83 2.14 6.69
N ASP A 134 14.53 2.08 5.39
CA ASP A 134 15.23 2.84 4.36
C ASP A 134 14.33 3.02 3.12
N GLY A 135 14.68 3.97 2.27
CA GLY A 135 13.95 4.21 1.03
C GLY A 135 14.55 5.31 0.18
N ALA A 136 14.16 5.33 -1.10
CA ALA A 136 14.54 6.36 -2.06
C ALA A 136 13.44 6.63 -3.09
N VAL A 137 13.22 7.91 -3.42
CA VAL A 137 12.39 8.32 -4.56
C VAL A 137 13.23 8.22 -5.82
N LEU A 138 12.95 7.21 -6.65
CA LEU A 138 13.74 6.93 -7.85
C LEU A 138 13.29 7.77 -9.04
N ALA A 139 11.98 8.03 -9.17
CA ALA A 139 11.43 8.89 -10.21
C ALA A 139 10.14 9.58 -9.73
N THR A 140 9.91 10.80 -10.20
CA THR A 140 8.65 11.53 -10.00
C THR A 140 7.98 11.74 -11.35
N LEU A 141 6.79 11.15 -11.54
CA LEU A 141 5.99 11.29 -12.75
C LEU A 141 5.02 12.47 -12.63
N VAL A 142 4.43 12.64 -11.45
CA VAL A 142 3.56 13.78 -11.13
C VAL A 142 4.01 14.38 -9.81
N LYS A 143 4.28 15.69 -9.82
CA LYS A 143 4.70 16.45 -8.64
C LYS A 143 3.52 17.23 -8.08
N PRO A 144 3.34 17.28 -6.75
CA PRO A 144 2.35 18.17 -6.13
C PRO A 144 2.52 19.63 -6.51
N THR A 145 1.41 20.35 -6.55
CA THR A 145 1.36 21.79 -6.87
C THR A 145 0.54 22.54 -5.81
N PRO A 146 0.65 23.88 -5.69
CA PRO A 146 -0.20 24.62 -4.76
C PRO A 146 -1.70 24.48 -5.01
N ALA A 147 -2.11 24.23 -6.27
CA ALA A 147 -3.51 24.01 -6.63
C ALA A 147 -3.98 22.57 -6.39
N ASP A 148 -3.05 21.61 -6.40
CA ASP A 148 -3.30 20.20 -6.16
C ASP A 148 -2.16 19.63 -5.27
N PRO A 149 -2.20 19.92 -3.96
CA PRO A 149 -1.08 19.68 -3.04
C PRO A 149 -0.92 18.19 -2.69
N PHE A 150 -1.93 17.37 -2.99
CA PHE A 150 -1.94 15.95 -2.66
C PHE A 150 -1.79 15.05 -3.88
N ARG A 151 -1.78 15.58 -5.11
CA ARG A 151 -1.52 14.76 -6.29
C ARG A 151 -0.04 14.49 -6.47
N SER A 152 0.34 13.22 -6.29
CA SER A 152 1.68 12.75 -6.61
C SER A 152 1.64 11.38 -7.28
N VAL A 153 2.57 11.13 -8.20
CA VAL A 153 2.84 9.79 -8.73
C VAL A 153 4.36 9.61 -8.76
N THR A 154 4.87 8.65 -8.00
CA THR A 154 6.31 8.44 -7.81
C THR A 154 6.67 6.96 -7.88
N VAL A 155 7.88 6.66 -8.33
CA VAL A 155 8.48 5.33 -8.22
C VAL A 155 9.44 5.35 -7.05
N LYS A 156 9.25 4.46 -6.08
CA LYS A 156 10.03 4.40 -4.85
C LYS A 156 10.62 3.03 -4.63
N TRP A 157 11.85 3.02 -4.14
CA TRP A 157 12.43 1.86 -3.47
C TRP A 157 12.21 1.99 -1.97
N LEU A 158 11.79 0.92 -1.31
CA LEU A 158 11.53 0.88 0.13
C LEU A 158 12.08 -0.42 0.72
N GLN A 159 12.76 -0.33 1.87
CA GLN A 159 13.12 -1.48 2.69
C GLN A 159 12.19 -1.56 3.89
N ILE A 160 11.32 -2.58 3.91
CA ILE A 160 10.31 -2.73 4.97
C ILE A 160 10.86 -3.59 6.11
N ASP A 161 10.70 -3.09 7.33
CA ASP A 161 11.04 -3.82 8.56
C ASP A 161 10.00 -4.91 8.83
N LEU A 162 10.34 -6.17 8.53
CA LEU A 162 9.48 -7.29 8.87
C LEU A 162 9.54 -7.61 10.37
N PRO A 163 8.42 -8.00 11.01
CA PRO A 163 8.45 -8.50 12.38
C PRO A 163 9.50 -9.62 12.51
N LEU A 164 10.33 -9.54 13.54
CA LEU A 164 11.46 -10.47 13.80
C LEU A 164 12.67 -10.32 12.86
N SER A 165 12.78 -9.29 12.03
CA SER A 165 14.01 -9.00 11.25
C SER A 165 15.28 -8.96 12.13
N TYR A 166 15.15 -8.46 13.36
CA TYR A 166 16.22 -8.44 14.37
C TYR A 166 16.73 -9.83 14.78
N THR A 167 15.95 -10.90 14.55
CA THR A 167 16.32 -12.28 14.93
C THR A 167 17.30 -12.93 13.97
N LYS A 168 17.66 -12.27 12.86
CA LYS A 168 18.49 -12.82 11.75
C LYS A 168 17.93 -14.08 11.07
N LEU A 169 16.76 -14.57 11.49
CA LEU A 169 16.06 -15.69 10.86
C LEU A 169 15.23 -15.24 9.66
N ILE A 170 14.88 -13.95 9.60
CA ILE A 170 14.13 -13.33 8.52
C ILE A 170 15.02 -12.24 7.91
N LYS A 171 15.21 -12.27 6.60
CA LYS A 171 15.89 -11.20 5.86
C LYS A 171 14.90 -10.07 5.59
N ASP A 172 15.36 -8.84 5.72
CA ASP A 172 14.62 -7.66 5.27
C ASP A 172 14.27 -7.81 3.78
N ARG A 173 13.11 -7.29 3.40
CA ARG A 173 12.62 -7.30 2.03
C ARG A 173 12.61 -5.87 1.53
N ASP A 174 13.15 -5.68 0.33
CA ASP A 174 13.01 -4.47 -0.41
C ASP A 174 11.94 -4.59 -1.49
N PHE A 175 11.36 -3.44 -1.83
CA PHE A 175 10.25 -3.32 -2.78
C PHE A 175 10.51 -2.15 -3.70
N LEU A 176 10.05 -2.29 -4.94
CA LEU A 176 9.92 -1.20 -5.89
C LEU A 176 8.43 -0.95 -6.09
N CYS A 177 7.96 0.23 -5.70
CA CYS A 177 6.55 0.57 -5.70
C CYS A 177 6.29 1.78 -6.61
N LEU A 178 5.21 1.69 -7.38
CA LEU A 178 4.56 2.88 -7.92
C LEU A 178 3.60 3.37 -6.83
N GLU A 179 3.81 4.58 -6.36
CA GLU A 179 3.01 5.21 -5.31
C GLU A 179 2.25 6.38 -5.91
N ALA A 180 0.93 6.39 -5.71
CA ALA A 180 0.04 7.43 -6.18
C ALA A 180 -0.82 7.95 -5.02
N SER A 181 -0.97 9.27 -4.93
CA SER A 181 -1.84 9.92 -3.96
C SER A 181 -2.64 11.03 -4.64
N GLY A 182 -3.81 11.36 -4.07
CA GLY A 182 -4.70 12.39 -4.57
C GLY A 182 -6.07 12.36 -3.88
N ILE A 183 -6.90 13.35 -4.20
CA ILE A 183 -8.30 13.42 -3.76
C ILE A 183 -9.19 12.91 -4.88
N LEU A 184 -10.15 12.04 -4.54
CA LEU A 184 -11.22 11.64 -5.43
C LEU A 184 -12.53 12.26 -4.97
N HIS A 185 -13.33 12.72 -5.94
CA HIS A 185 -14.67 13.23 -5.70
C HIS A 185 -15.69 12.19 -6.13
N PHE A 186 -16.60 11.85 -5.22
CA PHE A 186 -17.72 10.99 -5.53
C PHE A 186 -18.72 11.73 -6.42
N ALA A 187 -19.44 10.98 -7.27
CA ALA A 187 -20.51 11.55 -8.11
C ALA A 187 -21.64 12.19 -7.28
N ASN A 188 -21.77 11.83 -6.00
CA ASN A 188 -22.73 12.41 -5.06
C ASN A 188 -22.22 13.65 -4.31
N GLY A 189 -20.99 14.13 -4.59
CA GLY A 189 -20.39 15.31 -3.97
C GLY A 189 -19.64 15.04 -2.66
N GLY A 190 -19.53 13.79 -2.21
CA GLY A 190 -18.61 13.41 -1.14
C GLY A 190 -17.14 13.46 -1.59
N GLU A 191 -16.22 13.51 -0.63
CA GLU A 191 -14.78 13.39 -0.88
C GLU A 191 -14.27 12.03 -0.37
N GLY A 192 -13.49 11.35 -1.19
CA GLY A 192 -12.84 10.08 -0.87
C GLY A 192 -11.34 10.22 -1.05
N TRP A 193 -10.57 9.68 -0.10
CA TRP A 193 -9.12 9.64 -0.20
C TRP A 193 -8.62 8.26 -0.62
N LEU A 194 -7.61 8.24 -1.48
CA LEU A 194 -6.81 7.05 -1.76
C LEU A 194 -5.49 7.08 -0.96
N PRO A 195 -5.36 6.25 0.10
CA PRO A 195 -4.07 6.02 0.73
C PRO A 195 -3.05 5.44 -0.24
N ASP A 196 -1.76 5.63 0.08
CA ASP A 196 -0.63 4.91 -0.50
C ASP A 196 -0.98 3.42 -0.64
N ALA A 197 -1.41 3.02 -1.84
CA ALA A 197 -1.43 1.63 -2.21
C ALA A 197 0.02 1.28 -2.52
N ALA A 198 0.72 0.67 -1.56
CA ALA A 198 1.92 -0.09 -1.90
C ALA A 198 1.47 -1.22 -2.82
N LEU A 199 1.58 -0.97 -4.13
CA LEU A 199 1.27 -1.95 -5.16
C LEU A 199 2.31 -3.07 -5.04
N ASN A 200 1.86 -4.19 -4.46
CA ASN A 200 2.65 -5.41 -4.30
C ASN A 200 2.25 -6.46 -5.32
#